data_AF-X1SSY8-F1
#
_entry.id   AF-X1SSY8-F1
#
_cell.length_a   1.000
_cell.length_b   1.000
_cell.length_c   1.000
_cell.angle_alpha   90.00
_cell.angle_beta   90.00
_cell.angle_gamma   90.00
#
_symmetry.space_group_name_H-M   'P 1'
#
loop_
_entity.id
_entity.type
_entity.pdbx_description
1 polymer ?
#
loop_
_entity_poly.entity_id
_entity_poly.type
_entity_poly.pdbx_seq_one_letter_code
_entity_poly.pdbx_strand_id
1 'polypeptide(L)'
;MAKKKQPDLMDKLVSLCKRRGFIFQSSEIYGGINSCWDYGPLGVELKRNVKDHWWRSMTQYRNDVEGVDTSILMHPKVWETSGHVEGFTDPMVDCKKCKQRFRADDIEGPACPACGGELTEARMFNLMFKTHMGPVEDAASVVYLRPETAQGIYVNFLNV
;
A
#
# COMPACT_ATOMS: atom_id res chain seq x y z
N MET A 1 7.89 -29.16 30.86
CA MET A 1 6.77 -28.63 30.05
C MET A 1 7.13 -27.23 29.58
N ALA A 2 7.22 -26.97 28.27
CA ALA A 2 7.52 -25.64 27.75
C ALA A 2 6.35 -24.70 28.06
N LYS A 3 6.62 -23.55 28.70
CA LYS A 3 5.62 -22.50 28.92
C LYS A 3 5.15 -22.01 27.55
N LYS A 4 3.87 -22.22 27.20
CA LYS A 4 3.26 -21.62 26.01
C LYS A 4 3.37 -20.09 26.16
N LYS A 5 4.08 -19.45 25.22
CA LYS A 5 4.15 -17.99 25.12
C LYS A 5 2.71 -17.49 24.91
N GLN A 6 2.24 -16.57 25.76
CA GLN A 6 0.92 -15.98 25.55
C GLN A 6 0.94 -15.26 24.18
N PRO A 7 -0.13 -15.38 23.37
CA PRO A 7 -0.23 -14.63 22.13
C PRO A 7 -0.14 -13.14 22.47
N ASP A 8 0.66 -12.42 21.70
CA ASP A 8 0.79 -10.98 21.90
C ASP A 8 -0.53 -10.26 21.58
N LEU A 9 -0.63 -8.98 21.92
CA LEU A 9 -1.86 -8.22 21.69
C LEU A 9 -2.24 -8.19 20.21
N MET A 10 -1.26 -8.12 19.31
CA MET A 10 -1.50 -8.07 17.87
C MET A 10 -2.06 -9.40 17.36
N ASP A 11 -1.51 -10.53 17.80
CA ASP A 11 -2.02 -11.87 17.50
C ASP A 11 -3.49 -12.02 17.89
N LYS A 12 -3.86 -11.48 19.06
CA LYS A 12 -5.25 -11.50 19.55
C LYS A 12 -6.17 -10.68 18.64
N LEU A 13 -5.73 -9.50 18.19
CA LEU A 13 -6.48 -8.64 17.28
C LEU A 13 -6.66 -9.29 15.90
N VAL A 14 -5.59 -9.83 15.31
CA VAL A 14 -5.64 -10.55 14.03
C VAL A 14 -6.60 -11.74 14.13
N SER A 15 -6.49 -12.52 15.21
CA SER A 15 -7.39 -13.66 15.46
C SER A 15 -8.86 -13.23 15.58
N LEU A 16 -9.14 -12.12 16.26
CA LEU A 16 -10.49 -11.58 16.39
C LEU A 16 -11.03 -11.12 15.03
N CYS A 17 -10.25 -10.33 14.28
CA CYS A 17 -10.64 -9.79 12.99
C CYS A 17 -11.03 -10.92 12.02
N LYS A 18 -10.21 -11.97 11.94
CA LYS A 18 -10.47 -13.13 11.10
C LYS A 18 -11.70 -13.91 11.58
N ARG A 19 -11.80 -14.22 12.89
CA ARG A 19 -12.90 -15.04 13.43
C ARG A 19 -14.27 -14.33 13.39
N ARG A 20 -14.29 -13.00 13.43
CA ARG A 20 -15.53 -12.21 13.47
C ARG A 20 -15.89 -11.57 12.14
N GLY A 21 -15.13 -11.80 11.08
CA GLY A 21 -15.46 -11.28 9.75
C GLY A 21 -15.21 -9.78 9.58
N PHE A 22 -14.12 -9.27 10.16
CA PHE A 22 -13.64 -7.92 9.90
C PHE A 22 -12.65 -7.89 8.73
N ILE A 23 -11.56 -8.66 8.80
CA ILE A 23 -10.47 -8.63 7.83
C ILE A 23 -9.99 -10.05 7.57
N PHE A 24 -9.75 -10.37 6.30
CA PHE A 24 -9.20 -11.65 5.83
C PHE A 24 -7.95 -11.42 4.99
N GLN A 25 -7.07 -12.43 4.94
CA GLN A 25 -5.98 -12.44 3.97
C GLN A 25 -6.59 -12.53 2.56
N SER A 26 -6.27 -11.59 1.67
CA SER A 26 -6.82 -11.64 0.32
C SER A 26 -6.31 -12.87 -0.42
N SER A 27 -7.20 -13.54 -1.16
CA SER A 27 -6.90 -14.78 -1.89
C SER A 27 -6.39 -15.94 -1.03
N GLU A 28 -6.84 -16.03 0.24
CA GLU A 28 -6.32 -17.01 1.22
C GLU A 28 -6.34 -18.46 0.73
N ILE A 29 -7.40 -18.89 0.02
CA ILE A 29 -7.52 -20.27 -0.48
C ILE A 29 -6.46 -20.64 -1.54
N TYR A 30 -5.80 -19.65 -2.13
CA TYR A 30 -4.72 -19.80 -3.11
C TYR A 30 -3.34 -19.51 -2.50
N GLY A 31 -3.23 -19.44 -1.17
CA GLY A 31 -1.98 -19.13 -0.45
C GLY A 31 -1.84 -17.67 -0.04
N GLY A 32 -2.79 -16.81 -0.42
CA GLY A 32 -2.78 -15.40 -0.09
C GLY A 32 -1.83 -14.56 -0.95
N ILE A 33 -2.00 -13.26 -0.90
CA ILE A 33 -1.07 -12.29 -1.49
C ILE A 33 -0.63 -11.27 -0.43
N ASN A 34 0.68 -11.20 -0.20
CA ASN A 34 1.25 -10.32 0.81
C ASN A 34 0.79 -8.87 0.58
N SER A 35 0.53 -8.16 1.68
CA SER A 35 0.12 -6.76 1.68
C SER A 35 -1.27 -6.47 1.06
N CYS A 36 -2.08 -7.48 0.75
CA CYS A 36 -3.49 -7.27 0.40
C CYS A 36 -4.44 -8.03 1.33
N TRP A 37 -5.50 -7.35 1.73
CA TRP A 37 -6.50 -7.87 2.66
C TRP A 37 -7.92 -7.53 2.21
N ASP A 38 -8.85 -8.44 2.48
CA ASP A 38 -10.26 -8.28 2.14
C ASP A 38 -11.06 -7.92 3.39
N TYR A 39 -11.97 -6.95 3.28
CA TYR A 39 -12.88 -6.56 4.37
C TYR A 39 -14.11 -7.46 4.36
N GLY A 40 -14.35 -8.16 5.47
CA GLY A 40 -15.53 -8.99 5.68
C GLY A 40 -16.79 -8.18 6.04
N PRO A 41 -17.93 -8.85 6.31
CA PRO A 41 -19.21 -8.18 6.55
C PRO A 41 -19.20 -7.13 7.67
N LEU A 42 -18.55 -7.40 8.80
CA LEU A 42 -18.44 -6.40 9.88
C LEU A 42 -17.38 -5.33 9.55
N GLY A 43 -16.34 -5.71 8.83
CA GLY A 43 -15.25 -4.82 8.44
C GLY A 43 -15.70 -3.75 7.45
N VAL A 44 -16.52 -4.12 6.46
CA VAL A 44 -17.02 -3.16 5.46
C VAL A 44 -17.95 -2.12 6.09
N GLU A 45 -18.81 -2.52 7.02
CA GLU A 45 -19.68 -1.59 7.75
C GLU A 45 -18.89 -0.67 8.67
N LEU A 46 -17.91 -1.20 9.42
CA LEU A 46 -17.02 -0.37 10.23
C LEU A 46 -16.24 0.64 9.37
N LYS A 47 -15.65 0.17 8.26
CA LYS A 47 -14.91 1.02 7.33
C LYS A 47 -15.80 2.12 6.73
N ARG A 48 -17.03 1.78 6.32
CA ARG A 48 -18.01 2.75 5.80
C ARG A 48 -18.35 3.80 6.86
N ASN A 49 -18.66 3.38 8.09
CA ASN A 49 -19.00 4.29 9.18
C ASN A 49 -17.87 5.30 9.46
N VAL A 50 -16.62 4.84 9.47
CA VAL A 50 -15.45 5.73 9.64
C VAL A 50 -15.31 6.69 8.47
N LYS A 51 -15.44 6.21 7.23
CA LYS A 51 -15.35 7.05 6.02
C LYS A 51 -16.45 8.11 5.98
N ASP A 52 -17.69 7.73 6.27
CA ASP A 52 -18.84 8.63 6.22
C ASP A 52 -18.74 9.71 7.30
N HIS A 53 -18.31 9.33 8.51
CA HIS A 53 -18.06 10.29 9.58
C HIS A 53 -16.97 11.30 9.20
N TRP A 54 -15.86 10.83 8.63
CA TRP A 54 -14.78 11.69 8.16
C TRP A 54 -15.25 12.62 7.03
N TRP A 55 -15.95 12.09 6.03
CA TRP A 55 -16.45 12.87 4.89
C TRP A 55 -17.38 14.00 5.33
N ARG A 56 -18.35 13.71 6.23
CA ARG A 56 -19.24 14.72 6.79
C ARG A 56 -18.46 15.79 7.56
N SER A 57 -17.51 15.36 8.39
CA SER A 57 -16.70 16.27 9.20
C SER A 57 -15.86 17.21 8.34
N MET A 58 -15.36 16.74 7.20
CA MET A 58 -14.53 17.53 6.31
C MET A 58 -15.35 18.40 5.35
N THR A 59 -16.40 17.89 4.72
CA THR A 59 -17.08 18.58 3.60
C THR A 59 -18.44 19.17 3.93
N GLN A 60 -19.07 18.74 5.03
CA GLN A 60 -20.44 19.19 5.38
C GLN A 60 -20.45 20.09 6.63
N TYR A 61 -19.52 19.87 7.56
CA TYR A 61 -19.41 20.68 8.78
C TYR A 61 -18.42 21.83 8.63
N ARG A 62 -17.71 21.89 7.52
CA ARG A 62 -16.82 22.98 7.15
C ARG A 62 -17.35 23.64 5.88
N ASN A 63 -17.10 24.94 5.75
CA ASN A 63 -17.49 25.74 4.58
C ASN A 63 -16.29 26.04 3.67
N ASP A 64 -15.15 25.36 3.86
CA ASP A 64 -13.87 25.66 3.23
C ASP A 64 -13.16 24.41 2.66
N VAL A 65 -13.89 23.31 2.48
CA VAL A 65 -13.38 22.06 1.92
C VAL A 65 -14.42 21.46 0.99
N GLU A 66 -14.08 21.38 -0.30
CA GLU A 66 -14.91 20.76 -1.32
C GLU A 66 -14.53 19.29 -1.54
N GLY A 67 -15.54 18.46 -1.82
CA GLY A 67 -15.36 17.04 -2.09
C GLY A 67 -15.12 16.75 -3.58
N VAL A 68 -14.10 15.94 -3.89
CA VAL A 68 -13.85 15.45 -5.26
C VAL A 68 -13.47 13.96 -5.23
N ASP A 69 -13.90 13.21 -6.24
CA ASP A 69 -13.43 11.84 -6.49
C ASP A 69 -12.72 11.81 -7.85
N THR A 70 -11.49 11.32 -7.86
CA THR A 70 -10.60 11.35 -9.03
C THR A 70 -10.17 9.94 -9.40
N SER A 71 -9.82 9.75 -10.68
CA SER A 71 -9.40 8.44 -11.19
C SER A 71 -8.12 7.94 -10.50
N ILE A 72 -7.99 6.61 -10.42
CA ILE A 72 -6.78 5.94 -9.92
C ILE A 72 -5.64 6.03 -10.94
N LEU A 73 -5.97 5.84 -12.22
CA LEU A 73 -5.05 6.02 -13.33
C LEU A 73 -5.11 7.47 -13.79
N MET A 74 -3.93 8.09 -13.90
CA MET A 74 -3.77 9.47 -14.36
C MET A 74 -2.68 9.51 -15.43
N HIS A 75 -2.66 10.58 -16.22
CA HIS A 75 -1.64 10.78 -17.26
C HIS A 75 -0.23 10.70 -16.62
N PRO A 76 0.72 9.92 -17.18
CA PRO A 76 2.04 9.67 -16.57
C PRO A 76 2.81 10.94 -16.20
N LYS A 77 2.65 11.98 -17.03
CA LYS A 77 3.28 13.29 -16.81
C LYS A 77 2.97 13.91 -15.44
N VAL A 78 1.82 13.58 -14.83
CA VAL A 78 1.47 14.03 -13.47
C VAL A 78 2.47 13.49 -12.45
N TRP A 79 2.86 12.22 -12.57
CA TRP A 79 3.79 11.55 -11.66
C TRP A 79 5.25 11.92 -11.93
N GLU A 80 5.60 12.22 -13.19
CA GLU A 80 6.91 12.79 -13.53
C GLU A 80 7.06 14.19 -12.91
N THR A 81 6.07 15.05 -13.13
CA THR A 81 6.12 16.47 -12.74
C THR A 81 6.05 16.64 -11.23
N SER A 82 5.32 15.78 -10.53
CA SER A 82 5.31 15.74 -9.06
C SER A 82 6.55 15.09 -8.46
N GLY A 83 7.47 14.56 -9.28
CA GLY A 83 8.72 13.93 -8.84
C GLY A 83 8.58 12.48 -8.38
N HIS A 84 7.38 11.88 -8.42
CA HIS A 84 7.15 10.51 -7.95
C HIS A 84 7.89 9.46 -8.79
N VAL A 85 8.04 9.66 -10.10
CA VAL A 85 8.77 8.72 -10.97
C VAL A 85 10.24 8.59 -10.55
N GLU A 86 10.86 9.70 -10.11
CA GLU A 86 12.28 9.73 -9.75
C GLU A 86 12.51 9.53 -8.25
N GLY A 87 11.67 10.12 -7.40
CA GLY A 87 11.90 10.24 -5.97
C GLY A 87 11.06 9.33 -5.07
N PHE A 88 10.02 8.67 -5.58
CA PHE A 88 9.19 7.78 -4.75
C PHE A 88 9.81 6.38 -4.65
N THR A 89 10.99 6.31 -4.02
CA THR A 89 11.83 5.11 -3.96
C THR A 89 12.24 4.73 -2.55
N ASP A 90 12.28 3.42 -2.27
CA ASP A 90 12.93 2.89 -1.06
C ASP A 90 14.26 2.22 -1.39
N PRO A 91 15.26 2.33 -0.49
CA PRO A 91 16.46 1.51 -0.59
C PRO A 91 16.10 0.06 -0.23
N MET A 92 16.27 -0.87 -1.16
CA MET A 92 16.04 -2.29 -0.90
C MET A 92 17.32 -3.10 -1.09
N VAL A 93 17.43 -4.15 -0.30
CA VAL A 93 18.47 -5.18 -0.41
C VAL A 93 17.83 -6.55 -0.58
N ASP A 94 18.49 -7.43 -1.33
CA ASP A 94 18.06 -8.81 -1.53
C ASP A 94 19.04 -9.76 -0.83
N CYS A 95 18.54 -10.80 -0.16
CA CYS A 95 19.41 -11.83 0.37
C CYS A 95 19.93 -12.73 -0.75
N LYS A 96 21.26 -12.87 -0.86
CA LYS A 96 21.90 -13.71 -1.88
C LYS A 96 21.52 -15.19 -1.73
N LYS A 97 21.19 -15.64 -0.51
CA LYS A 97 20.82 -17.02 -0.17
C LYS A 97 19.33 -17.32 -0.34
N CYS A 98 18.44 -16.63 0.39
CA CYS A 98 17.00 -16.94 0.36
C CYS A 98 16.20 -16.10 -0.65
N LYS A 99 16.83 -15.14 -1.34
CA LYS A 99 16.22 -14.25 -2.35
C LYS A 99 15.08 -13.37 -1.83
N GLN A 100 14.84 -13.35 -0.52
CA GLN A 100 13.91 -12.41 0.09
C GLN A 100 14.47 -10.99 0.01
N ARG A 101 13.57 -10.03 -0.11
CA ARG A 101 13.86 -8.61 -0.21
C ARG A 101 13.45 -7.89 1.07
N PHE A 102 14.27 -6.95 1.49
CA PHE A 102 14.09 -6.17 2.71
C PHE A 102 14.37 -4.70 2.41
N ARG A 103 13.72 -3.77 3.12
CA ARG A 103 14.12 -2.38 3.10
C ARG A 103 15.44 -2.26 3.85
N ALA A 104 16.41 -1.57 3.27
CA ALA A 104 17.75 -1.44 3.85
C ALA A 104 17.69 -0.78 5.23
N ASP A 105 16.79 0.19 5.40
CA ASP A 105 16.64 0.96 6.65
C ASP A 105 16.01 0.15 7.79
N ASP A 106 15.36 -0.97 7.49
CA ASP A 106 14.72 -1.85 8.48
C ASP A 106 15.68 -2.94 9.01
N ILE A 107 16.92 -3.02 8.52
CA ILE A 107 17.85 -4.09 8.86
C ILE A 107 18.96 -3.58 9.77
N GLU A 108 19.05 -4.17 10.96
CA GLU A 108 20.12 -3.94 11.91
C GLU A 108 21.35 -4.81 11.56
N GLY A 109 22.07 -4.45 10.49
CA GLY A 109 23.37 -5.04 10.13
C GLY A 109 23.45 -5.71 8.75
N PRO A 110 24.60 -6.31 8.39
CA PRO A 110 24.87 -6.80 7.03
C PRO A 110 24.25 -8.17 6.71
N ALA A 111 23.62 -8.83 7.69
CA ALA A 111 23.10 -10.18 7.56
C ALA A 111 21.59 -10.19 7.34
N CYS A 112 21.12 -11.10 6.50
CA CYS A 112 19.70 -11.30 6.25
C CYS A 112 18.96 -11.71 7.54
N PRO A 113 17.92 -10.97 7.95
CA PRO A 113 17.21 -11.26 9.21
C PRO A 113 16.46 -12.60 9.19
N ALA A 114 16.15 -13.14 8.01
CA ALA A 114 15.42 -14.40 7.87
C ALA A 114 16.32 -15.65 7.90
N CYS A 115 17.57 -15.56 7.43
CA CYS A 115 18.42 -16.75 7.27
C CYS A 115 19.91 -16.57 7.58
N GLY A 116 20.32 -15.37 8.00
CA GLY A 116 21.72 -15.01 8.30
C GLY A 116 22.63 -14.92 7.06
N GLY A 117 22.09 -15.05 5.85
CA GLY A 117 22.87 -14.95 4.60
C GLY A 117 23.29 -13.53 4.26
N GLU A 118 24.28 -13.39 3.38
CA GLU A 118 24.77 -12.09 2.90
C GLU A 118 23.69 -11.33 2.09
N LEU A 119 23.64 -10.01 2.27
CA LEU A 119 22.76 -9.09 1.55
C LEU A 119 23.49 -8.47 0.34
N THR A 120 22.74 -8.08 -0.69
CA THR A 120 23.27 -7.26 -1.79
C THR A 120 23.50 -5.82 -1.34
N GLU A 121 24.17 -5.03 -2.18
CA GLU A 121 24.14 -3.57 -2.05
C GLU A 121 22.70 -3.05 -2.17
N ALA A 122 22.43 -1.94 -1.48
CA ALA A 122 21.14 -1.28 -1.52
C ALA A 122 20.92 -0.65 -2.91
N ARG A 123 19.74 -0.89 -3.47
CA ARG A 123 19.30 -0.27 -4.72
C ARG A 123 17.97 0.44 -4.49
N MET A 124 17.82 1.61 -5.11
CA MET A 124 16.57 2.36 -5.05
C MET A 124 15.51 1.70 -5.91
N PHE A 125 14.37 1.39 -5.31
CA PHE A 125 13.21 0.83 -6.01
C PHE A 125 12.06 1.81 -5.98
N ASN A 126 11.57 2.20 -7.16
CA ASN A 126 10.32 2.94 -7.25
C ASN A 126 9.16 2.09 -6.74
N LEU A 127 8.35 2.66 -5.85
CA LEU A 127 7.25 1.99 -5.17
C LEU A 127 5.92 2.06 -5.93
N MET A 128 5.85 2.82 -7.03
CA MET A 128 4.64 2.91 -7.83
C MET A 128 4.39 1.64 -8.62
N PHE A 129 3.16 1.15 -8.58
CA PHE A 129 2.71 0.08 -9.46
C PHE A 129 2.57 0.60 -10.89
N LYS A 130 3.40 0.06 -11.79
CA LYS A 130 3.35 0.32 -13.23
C LYS A 130 2.42 -0.68 -13.93
N THR A 131 1.64 -0.19 -14.88
CA THR A 131 0.83 -1.00 -15.80
C THR A 131 0.80 -0.32 -17.18
N HIS A 132 0.04 -0.87 -18.13
CA HIS A 132 -0.09 -0.37 -19.50
C HIS A 132 -1.56 -0.06 -19.80
N MET A 133 -1.80 1.08 -20.45
CA MET A 133 -3.12 1.53 -20.89
C MET A 133 -3.40 1.04 -22.31
N GLY A 134 -4.40 0.17 -22.45
CA GLY A 134 -4.76 -0.41 -23.74
C GLY A 134 -4.09 -1.76 -23.99
N PRO A 135 -4.27 -2.33 -25.19
CA PRO A 135 -3.93 -3.73 -25.47
C PRO A 135 -2.45 -3.96 -25.78
N VAL A 136 -1.69 -2.90 -26.09
CA VAL A 136 -0.28 -3.00 -26.45
C VAL A 136 0.58 -2.52 -25.28
N GLU A 137 1.50 -3.38 -24.85
CA GLU A 137 2.48 -3.07 -23.81
C GLU A 137 3.71 -2.41 -24.44
N ASP A 138 3.62 -1.11 -24.68
CA ASP A 138 4.73 -0.29 -25.17
C ASP A 138 5.01 0.88 -24.22
N ALA A 139 6.12 1.58 -24.46
CA ALA A 139 6.52 2.70 -23.61
C ALA A 139 5.51 3.86 -23.64
N ALA A 140 4.72 4.00 -24.71
CA ALA A 140 3.72 5.06 -24.86
C ALA A 140 2.44 4.74 -24.07
N SER A 141 2.17 3.46 -23.78
CA SER A 141 1.02 3.03 -23.00
C SER A 141 1.27 2.96 -21.48
N VAL A 142 2.50 3.17 -21.02
CA VAL A 142 2.84 3.08 -19.58
C VAL A 142 1.99 4.06 -18.75
N VAL A 143 1.32 3.54 -17.72
CA VAL A 143 0.59 4.32 -16.70
C VAL A 143 0.87 3.75 -15.31
N TYR A 144 0.50 4.49 -14.26
CA TYR A 144 0.74 4.10 -12.88
C TYR A 144 -0.56 4.11 -12.08
N LEU A 145 -0.69 3.16 -11.15
CA LEU A 145 -1.66 3.30 -10.06
C LEU A 145 -1.17 4.43 -9.15
N ARG A 146 -2.02 5.42 -8.87
CA ARG A 146 -1.65 6.56 -8.03
C ARG A 146 -1.08 6.10 -6.67
N PRO A 147 0.10 6.60 -6.24
CA PRO A 147 0.65 6.32 -4.91
C PRO A 147 -0.04 7.16 -3.82
N GLU A 148 -0.75 8.22 -4.19
CA GLU A 148 -1.49 9.12 -3.31
C GLU A 148 -2.72 9.73 -4.03
N THR A 149 -3.61 10.39 -3.29
CA THR A 149 -4.81 11.04 -3.87
C THR A 149 -4.63 12.54 -4.18
N ALA A 150 -3.56 13.17 -3.71
CA ALA A 150 -3.40 14.63 -3.74
C ALA A 150 -3.28 15.20 -5.16
N GLN A 151 -2.53 14.52 -6.05
CA GLN A 151 -2.34 14.99 -7.43
C GLN A 151 -3.68 15.15 -8.18
N GLY A 152 -4.66 14.29 -7.91
CA GLY A 152 -6.00 14.41 -8.49
C GLY A 152 -6.69 15.72 -8.12
N ILE A 153 -6.46 16.22 -6.90
CA ILE A 153 -6.99 17.52 -6.43
C ILE A 153 -6.23 18.66 -7.11
N TYR A 154 -4.89 18.61 -7.15
CA TYR A 154 -4.07 19.67 -7.74
C TYR A 154 -4.38 19.92 -9.22
N VAL A 155 -4.55 18.87 -10.02
CA VAL A 155 -4.85 19.03 -11.45
C VAL A 155 -6.25 19.57 -11.72
N ASN A 156 -7.15 19.53 -10.73
CA ASN A 156 -8.52 20.06 -10.82
C ASN A 156 -8.70 21.38 -10.07
N PHE A 157 -7.62 22.02 -9.58
CA PHE A 157 -7.71 23.24 -8.79
C PHE A 157 -8.45 24.40 -9.49
N LEU A 158 -8.42 24.47 -10.83
CA LEU A 158 -9.15 25.49 -11.59
C LEU A 158 -10.58 25.07 -11.97
N ASN A 159 -10.92 23.78 -11.83
CA ASN A 159 -12.24 23.25 -12.20
C ASN A 159 -13.26 23.37 -11.05
N VAL A 160 -12.78 23.37 -9.81
CA VAL A 160 -13.56 23.46 -8.55
C VAL A 160 -13.18 24.76 -7.87
#